data_AF-A0A935S0J5-F1
#
_entry.id   AF-A0A935S0J5-F1
#
_cell.length_a   1.000
_cell.length_b   1.000
_cell.length_c   1.000
_cell.angle_alpha   90.00
_cell.angle_beta   90.00
_cell.angle_gamma   90.00
#
_symmetry.space_group_name_H-M   'P 1'
#
loop_
_entity.id
_entity.type
_entity.pdbx_description
1 polymer ?
#
loop_
_entity_poly.entity_id
_entity_poly.type
_entity_poly.pdbx_seq_one_letter_code
_entity_poly.pdbx_strand_id
1 'polypeptide(L)'
;MMNLFDFCSIHWIFPWLLPFLLGLAFGWLLWAKYKSMMEDLETKISGLNIRIQGLEADLEACKKARMEAEGNVSLLRGKMREMEASMSAGIGAVSVGGGLGLAAISATESSGDKWFAAIGTNKLQIIEGIGPKMEEVLHENGITDFSELAAKNPENLREILNKYGDKYRIIDPNTWPQQASLANDRQWNELITLQKTLDTGRSDTATDGLTDSKLEKWLIKAGILRRWVQDDLKAIEGIGPKIEQLLHDAGISTWRSLSQTSVTAIQEVLTAAGSRFALADPATWPKQAELAADGKWDELQAYQDFLNAGKEK
;
A
#
# COMPACT_ATOMS: atom_id res chain seq x y z
N MET A 1 31.85 35.20 75.39
CA MET A 1 30.45 35.46 75.03
C MET A 1 30.44 36.63 74.06
N MET A 2 30.49 36.36 72.75
CA MET A 2 30.33 37.38 71.70
C MET A 2 29.44 36.75 70.64
N ASN A 3 28.24 37.32 70.50
CA ASN A 3 27.11 36.78 69.76
C ASN A 3 27.44 36.64 68.28
N LEU A 4 27.53 35.39 67.82
CA LEU A 4 27.46 35.06 66.40
C LEU A 4 26.03 35.31 65.93
N PHE A 5 25.89 36.35 65.10
CA PHE A 5 24.70 36.77 64.35
C PHE A 5 23.54 37.35 65.18
N ASP A 6 23.47 38.68 65.18
CA ASP A 6 22.31 39.45 65.62
C ASP A 6 21.16 39.28 64.61
N PHE A 7 20.15 38.49 64.98
CA PHE A 7 18.98 38.15 64.15
C PHE A 7 18.13 39.37 63.74
N CYS A 8 18.33 40.55 64.34
CA CYS A 8 17.62 41.78 64.00
C CYS A 8 18.09 42.47 62.70
N SER A 9 19.21 42.04 62.10
CA SER A 9 19.79 42.72 60.92
C SER A 9 19.44 42.11 59.55
N ILE A 10 18.60 41.06 59.50
CA ILE A 10 18.31 40.27 58.27
C ILE A 10 17.04 40.75 57.52
N HIS A 11 16.26 41.69 58.08
CA HIS A 11 14.99 42.13 57.48
C HIS A 11 15.06 42.77 56.09
N TRP A 12 16.23 43.27 55.66
CA TRP A 12 16.40 43.85 54.33
C TRP A 12 16.52 42.81 53.20
N ILE A 13 16.86 41.55 53.51
CA ILE A 13 17.05 40.47 52.51
C ILE A 13 15.73 39.77 52.16
N PHE A 14 14.79 39.68 53.10
CA PHE A 14 13.53 38.96 52.92
C PHE A 14 12.65 39.49 51.76
N PRO A 15 12.55 40.81 51.50
CA PRO A 15 11.80 41.34 50.35
C PRO A 15 12.38 40.93 48.99
N TRP A 16 13.68 40.63 48.92
CA TRP A 16 14.37 40.25 47.68
C TRP A 16 14.49 38.74 47.49
N LEU A 17 14.40 37.96 48.58
CA LEU A 17 14.46 36.51 48.54
C LEU A 17 13.26 35.90 47.78
N LEU A 18 12.06 36.43 48.00
CA LEU A 18 10.84 35.94 47.38
C LEU A 18 10.81 36.11 45.84
N PRO A 19 11.10 37.30 45.26
CA PRO A 19 11.18 37.44 43.80
C PRO A 19 12.35 36.64 43.19
N PHE A 20 13.46 36.47 43.91
CA PHE A 20 14.57 35.62 43.46
C PHE A 20 14.17 34.15 43.36
N LEU A 21 13.51 33.61 44.38
CA LEU A 21 13.02 32.22 44.37
C LEU A 21 11.92 32.01 43.32
N LEU A 22 11.02 32.99 43.14
CA LEU A 22 10.03 32.96 42.04
C LEU A 22 10.70 32.98 40.67
N GLY A 23 11.74 33.79 40.47
CA GLY A 23 12.53 33.82 39.23
C GLY A 23 13.22 32.49 38.94
N LEU A 24 13.80 31.85 39.95
CA LEU A 24 14.39 30.52 39.82
C LEU A 24 13.35 29.45 39.49
N ALA A 25 12.19 29.46 40.16
CA ALA A 25 11.11 28.51 39.89
C ALA A 25 10.54 28.69 38.47
N PHE A 26 10.33 29.93 38.03
CA PHE A 26 9.85 30.23 36.69
C PHE A 26 10.89 29.87 35.61
N GLY A 27 12.17 30.18 35.85
CA GLY A 27 13.27 29.80 34.97
C GLY A 27 13.41 28.27 34.84
N TRP A 28 13.26 27.54 35.95
CA TRP A 28 13.28 26.07 35.96
C TRP A 28 12.10 25.47 35.18
N LEU A 29 10.89 26.02 35.34
CA LEU A 29 9.71 25.58 34.58
C LEU A 29 9.86 25.82 33.07
N LEU A 30 10.33 27.01 32.68
CA LEU A 30 10.59 27.32 31.27
C LEU A 30 11.69 26.39 30.72
N TRP A 31 12.79 26.23 31.43
CA TRP A 31 13.89 25.36 31.01
C TRP A 31 13.43 23.90 30.87
N ALA A 32 12.65 23.37 31.81
CA ALA A 32 12.11 22.02 31.73
C ALA A 32 11.20 21.83 30.51
N LYS A 33 10.33 22.81 30.22
CA LYS A 33 9.47 22.78 29.03
C LYS A 33 10.28 22.85 27.74
N TYR A 34 11.25 23.77 27.65
CA TYR A 34 12.12 23.89 26.48
C TYR A 34 12.98 22.65 26.27
N LYS A 35 13.49 22.04 27.34
CA LYS A 35 14.26 20.80 27.27
C LYS A 35 13.42 19.65 26.71
N SER A 36 12.20 19.46 27.22
CA SER A 36 11.29 18.43 26.69
C SER A 36 10.94 18.67 25.22
N MET A 37 10.72 19.93 24.82
CA MET A 37 10.46 20.27 23.42
C MET A 37 11.68 20.02 22.52
N MET A 38 12.90 20.28 23.01
CA MET A 38 14.13 19.99 22.28
C MET A 38 14.32 18.48 22.07
N GLU A 39 14.09 17.65 23.09
CA GLU A 39 14.16 16.19 22.98
C GLU A 39 13.12 15.65 21.97
N ASP A 40 11.90 16.19 21.97
CA ASP A 40 10.85 15.85 21.00
C ASP A 40 11.21 16.31 19.56
N LEU A 41 11.88 17.45 19.41
CA LEU A 41 12.38 17.89 18.10
C LEU A 41 13.54 17.02 17.61
N GLU A 42 14.48 16.66 18.47
CA GLU A 42 15.62 15.80 18.11
C GLU A 42 15.16 14.40 17.69
N THR A 43 14.18 13.82 18.40
CA THR A 43 13.58 12.53 18.03
C THR A 43 12.85 12.61 16.70
N LYS A 44 12.10 13.69 16.43
CA LYS A 44 11.48 13.92 15.12
C LYS A 44 12.50 14.07 13.99
N ILE A 45 13.58 14.83 14.21
CA ILE A 45 14.68 14.98 13.24
C ILE A 45 15.32 13.62 12.94
N SER A 46 15.60 12.83 13.98
CA SER A 46 16.15 11.48 13.83
C SER A 46 15.21 10.56 13.04
N GLY A 47 13.93 10.55 13.37
CA GLY A 47 12.91 9.77 12.66
C GLY A 47 12.75 10.19 11.19
N LEU A 48 12.77 11.50 10.91
CA LEU A 48 12.74 12.02 9.53
C LEU A 48 13.99 11.60 8.75
N ASN A 49 15.16 11.62 9.37
CA ASN A 49 16.41 11.23 8.72
C ASN A 49 16.42 9.73 8.37
N ILE A 50 15.94 8.87 9.26
CA ILE A 50 15.76 7.43 8.99
C ILE A 50 14.78 7.22 7.83
N ARG A 51 13.69 7.99 7.79
CA ARG A 51 12.70 7.89 6.70
C ARG A 51 13.28 8.35 5.36
N ILE A 52 14.07 9.42 5.34
CA ILE A 52 14.78 9.87 4.13
C ILE A 52 15.72 8.78 3.64
N GLN A 53 16.53 8.19 4.53
CA GLN A 53 17.44 7.09 4.17
C GLN A 53 16.68 5.86 3.62
N GLY A 54 15.55 5.51 4.23
CA GLY A 54 14.70 4.42 3.73
C GLY A 54 14.15 4.71 2.33
N LEU A 55 13.62 5.92 2.11
CA LEU A 55 13.10 6.36 0.82
C LEU A 55 14.19 6.41 -0.26
N GLU A 56 15.40 6.84 0.09
CA GLU A 56 16.56 6.82 -0.82
C GLU A 56 16.94 5.38 -1.20
N ALA A 57 16.92 4.44 -0.25
CA ALA A 57 17.18 3.03 -0.52
C ALA A 57 16.12 2.40 -1.43
N ASP A 58 14.83 2.68 -1.18
CA ASP A 58 13.72 2.21 -2.01
C ASP A 58 13.78 2.78 -3.42
N LEU A 59 14.17 4.06 -3.56
CA LEU A 59 14.35 4.71 -4.85
C LEU A 59 15.48 4.06 -5.66
N GLU A 60 16.60 3.73 -5.02
CA GLU A 60 17.69 3.00 -5.68
C GLU A 60 17.29 1.56 -6.05
N ALA A 61 16.54 0.87 -5.18
CA ALA A 61 15.98 -0.45 -5.50
C ALA A 61 15.03 -0.38 -6.72
N CYS A 62 14.17 0.63 -6.77
CA CYS A 62 13.25 0.87 -7.88
C CYS A 62 14.00 1.18 -9.19
N LYS A 63 15.05 2.02 -9.15
CA LYS A 63 15.92 2.27 -10.31
C LYS A 63 16.57 0.99 -10.82
N LYS A 64 17.08 0.14 -9.91
CA LYS A 64 17.69 -1.14 -10.28
C LYS A 64 16.68 -2.08 -10.96
N ALA A 65 15.49 -2.22 -10.39
CA ALA A 65 14.42 -3.02 -10.97
C ALA A 65 14.00 -2.51 -12.36
N ARG A 66 13.95 -1.19 -12.55
CA ARG A 66 13.68 -0.59 -13.87
C ARG A 66 14.76 -0.94 -14.89
N MET A 67 16.05 -0.82 -14.54
CA MET A 67 17.14 -1.17 -15.45
C MET A 67 17.11 -2.66 -15.85
N GLU A 68 16.78 -3.54 -14.91
CA GLU A 68 16.63 -4.97 -15.18
C GLU A 68 15.44 -5.26 -16.12
N ALA A 69 14.30 -4.61 -15.89
CA ALA A 69 13.14 -4.71 -16.77
C ALA A 69 13.44 -4.19 -18.19
N GLU A 70 14.11 -3.04 -18.31
CA GLU A 70 14.56 -2.50 -19.60
C GLU A 70 15.52 -3.46 -20.32
N GLY A 71 16.43 -4.09 -19.58
CA GLY A 71 17.32 -5.15 -20.09
C GLY A 71 16.55 -6.37 -20.61
N ASN A 72 15.59 -6.87 -19.84
CA ASN A 72 14.74 -8.00 -20.25
C ASN A 72 13.90 -7.70 -21.49
N VAL A 73 13.36 -6.47 -21.61
CA VAL A 73 12.65 -6.01 -22.81
C VAL A 73 13.59 -6.01 -24.02
N SER A 74 14.84 -5.56 -23.86
CA SER A 74 15.83 -5.56 -24.93
C SER A 74 16.16 -6.99 -25.40
N LEU A 75 16.30 -7.93 -24.46
CA LEU A 75 16.55 -9.35 -24.74
C LEU A 75 15.37 -10.01 -25.46
N LEU A 76 14.14 -9.79 -24.97
CA LEU A 76 12.93 -10.32 -25.59
C LEU A 76 12.74 -9.75 -27.00
N ARG A 77 13.01 -8.46 -27.21
CA ARG A 77 13.01 -7.86 -28.56
C ARG A 77 14.07 -8.48 -29.47
N GLY A 78 15.24 -8.84 -28.93
CA GLY A 78 16.25 -9.60 -29.66
C GLY A 78 15.77 -10.99 -30.07
N LYS A 79 15.23 -11.75 -29.12
CA LYS A 79 14.65 -13.09 -29.37
C LYS A 79 13.48 -13.04 -30.37
N MET A 80 12.66 -12.01 -30.33
CA MET A 80 11.60 -11.81 -31.33
C MET A 80 12.18 -11.59 -32.73
N ARG A 81 13.26 -10.81 -32.88
CA ARG A 81 13.95 -10.66 -34.17
C ARG A 81 14.58 -11.96 -34.67
N GLU A 82 15.17 -12.76 -33.79
CA GLU A 82 15.71 -14.09 -34.15
C GLU A 82 14.59 -15.06 -34.57
N MET A 83 13.45 -15.01 -33.88
CA MET A 83 12.27 -15.80 -34.24
C MET A 83 11.65 -15.32 -35.55
N GLU A 84 11.53 -14.01 -35.78
CA GLU A 84 11.10 -13.43 -37.05
C GLU A 84 12.05 -13.80 -38.19
N ALA A 85 13.36 -13.76 -37.96
CA ALA A 85 14.37 -14.17 -38.93
C ALA A 85 14.27 -15.67 -39.26
N SER A 86 14.13 -16.53 -38.25
CA SER A 86 13.96 -17.98 -38.45
C SER A 86 12.61 -18.33 -39.10
N MET A 87 11.55 -17.58 -38.81
CA MET A 87 10.26 -17.69 -39.48
C MET A 87 10.34 -17.21 -40.94
N SER A 88 11.08 -16.14 -41.24
CA SER A 88 11.34 -15.68 -42.61
C SER A 88 12.17 -16.69 -43.41
N ALA A 89 13.13 -17.36 -42.77
CA ALA A 89 13.96 -18.39 -43.38
C ALA A 89 13.16 -19.69 -43.63
N GLY A 90 12.17 -19.99 -42.78
CA GLY A 90 11.23 -21.11 -42.98
C GLY A 90 10.21 -20.88 -44.11
N ILE A 91 9.86 -19.62 -44.41
CA ILE A 91 8.92 -19.27 -45.51
C ILE A 91 9.58 -19.37 -46.90
N GLY A 92 10.91 -19.41 -46.98
CA GLY A 92 11.64 -19.61 -48.24
C GLY A 92 11.47 -20.97 -48.92
N ALA A 93 10.77 -21.94 -48.30
CA ALA A 93 10.61 -23.30 -48.82
C ALA A 93 9.15 -23.71 -49.13
N VAL A 94 8.16 -22.82 -49.01
CA VAL A 94 6.75 -23.18 -49.31
C VAL A 94 6.13 -22.17 -50.27
N SER A 95 6.12 -22.53 -51.56
CA SER A 95 5.22 -21.95 -52.54
C SER A 95 3.80 -22.47 -52.30
N VAL A 96 2.83 -21.59 -52.06
CA VAL A 96 1.47 -21.59 -52.64
C VAL A 96 0.80 -20.27 -52.20
N GLY A 97 0.25 -19.55 -53.18
CA GLY A 97 -0.47 -18.29 -52.96
C GLY A 97 -1.88 -18.47 -52.41
N GLY A 98 -2.49 -17.34 -52.06
CA GLY A 98 -3.90 -17.26 -51.67
C GLY A 98 -4.06 -16.76 -50.25
N GLY A 99 -4.28 -15.45 -50.12
CA GLY A 99 -4.26 -14.74 -48.84
C GLY A 99 -5.33 -15.15 -47.84
N LEU A 100 -5.01 -14.94 -46.57
CA LEU A 100 -5.94 -14.75 -45.46
C LEU A 100 -5.29 -13.74 -44.49
N GLY A 101 -6.13 -12.84 -43.99
CA GLY A 101 -5.76 -11.56 -43.41
C GLY A 101 -4.86 -11.61 -42.18
N LEU A 102 -3.99 -10.60 -42.10
CA LEU A 102 -3.38 -10.13 -40.87
C LEU A 102 -4.49 -9.71 -39.90
N ALA A 103 -4.72 -10.52 -38.88
CA ALA A 103 -5.32 -10.09 -37.62
C ALA A 103 -4.40 -10.52 -36.48
N ALA A 104 -3.21 -9.89 -36.42
CA ALA A 104 -2.42 -9.88 -35.20
C ALA A 104 -2.90 -8.67 -34.38
N ILE A 105 -3.88 -8.94 -33.52
CA ILE A 105 -4.39 -7.99 -32.53
C ILE A 105 -3.23 -7.58 -31.63
N SER A 106 -3.03 -6.27 -31.57
CA SER A 106 -2.11 -5.55 -30.70
C SER A 106 -2.35 -5.90 -29.23
N ALA A 107 -1.56 -6.83 -28.68
CA ALA A 107 -1.62 -7.24 -27.28
C ALA A 107 -0.61 -6.46 -26.41
N THR A 108 -0.63 -5.13 -26.51
CA THR A 108 -0.04 -4.23 -25.52
C THR A 108 -1.04 -3.12 -25.21
N GLU A 109 -2.22 -3.49 -24.74
CA GLU A 109 -3.04 -2.58 -23.95
C GLU A 109 -2.39 -2.45 -22.58
N SER A 110 -2.03 -1.22 -22.22
CA SER A 110 -1.55 -0.89 -20.88
C SER A 110 -2.61 -1.31 -19.87
N SER A 111 -2.23 -1.90 -18.74
CA SER A 111 -3.16 -2.29 -17.66
C SER A 111 -4.12 -1.15 -17.28
N GLY A 112 -3.69 0.11 -17.41
CA GLY A 112 -4.50 1.30 -17.18
C GLY A 112 -5.65 1.51 -18.17
N ASP A 113 -5.54 1.01 -19.41
CA ASP A 113 -6.61 1.09 -20.42
C ASP A 113 -7.77 0.16 -20.05
N LYS A 114 -7.45 -1.04 -19.53
CA LYS A 114 -8.45 -1.99 -19.04
C LYS A 114 -9.17 -1.49 -17.79
N TRP A 115 -8.44 -0.85 -16.88
CA TRP A 115 -9.04 -0.26 -15.67
C TRP A 115 -9.96 0.88 -16.04
N PHE A 116 -9.52 1.80 -16.92
CA PHE A 116 -10.37 2.88 -17.40
C PHE A 116 -11.61 2.39 -18.12
N ALA A 117 -11.50 1.36 -18.98
CA ALA A 117 -12.66 0.79 -19.68
C ALA A 117 -13.76 0.28 -18.73
N ALA A 118 -13.37 -0.23 -17.56
CA ALA A 118 -14.31 -0.75 -16.57
C ALA A 118 -14.84 0.31 -15.58
N ILE A 119 -13.99 1.27 -15.21
CA ILE A 119 -14.32 2.33 -14.26
C ILE A 119 -15.12 3.45 -14.94
N GLY A 120 -14.76 3.81 -16.16
CA GLY A 120 -15.27 4.99 -16.85
C GLY A 120 -14.86 6.28 -16.16
N THR A 121 -15.68 7.32 -16.30
CA THR A 121 -15.46 8.66 -15.71
C THR A 121 -16.36 8.95 -14.52
N ASN A 122 -17.37 8.12 -14.27
CA ASN A 122 -18.48 8.42 -13.35
C ASN A 122 -18.58 7.46 -12.15
N LYS A 123 -17.65 6.51 -12.01
CA LYS A 123 -17.68 5.57 -10.88
C LYS A 123 -17.07 6.19 -9.62
N LEU A 124 -17.77 7.11 -8.98
CA LEU A 124 -17.29 7.81 -7.77
C LEU A 124 -17.00 6.86 -6.60
N GLN A 125 -17.63 5.67 -6.58
CA GLN A 125 -17.38 4.65 -5.55
C GLN A 125 -15.91 4.19 -5.43
N ILE A 126 -15.06 4.38 -6.46
CA ILE A 126 -13.63 4.03 -6.33
C ILE A 126 -12.87 4.97 -5.39
N ILE A 127 -13.43 6.14 -5.09
CA ILE A 127 -12.86 7.16 -4.20
C ILE A 127 -13.12 6.75 -2.75
N GLU A 128 -12.08 6.81 -1.92
CA GLU A 128 -12.17 6.46 -0.51
C GLU A 128 -13.08 7.42 0.25
N GLY A 129 -13.95 6.88 1.11
CA GLY A 129 -15.01 7.64 1.76
C GLY A 129 -16.33 7.75 0.97
N ILE A 130 -16.35 7.44 -0.33
CA ILE A 130 -17.58 7.49 -1.16
C ILE A 130 -18.23 6.11 -1.30
N GLY A 131 -19.26 5.82 -0.50
CA GLY A 131 -20.10 4.62 -0.65
C GLY A 131 -21.30 4.83 -1.58
N PRO A 132 -22.14 3.79 -1.84
CA PRO A 132 -23.30 3.89 -2.73
C PRO A 132 -24.27 5.03 -2.37
N LYS A 133 -24.56 5.20 -1.07
CA LYS A 133 -25.43 6.29 -0.61
C LYS A 133 -24.77 7.66 -0.75
N MET A 134 -23.44 7.73 -0.65
CA MET A 134 -22.72 8.99 -0.82
C MET A 134 -22.68 9.40 -2.29
N GLU A 135 -22.44 8.45 -3.18
CA GLU A 135 -22.50 8.68 -4.63
C GLU A 135 -23.88 9.19 -5.04
N GLU A 136 -24.97 8.62 -4.50
CA GLU A 136 -26.33 9.12 -4.73
C GLU A 136 -26.51 10.58 -4.29
N VAL A 137 -26.01 10.94 -3.09
CA VAL A 137 -26.03 12.32 -2.58
C VAL A 137 -25.23 13.26 -3.50
N LEU A 138 -24.07 12.84 -3.97
CA LEU A 138 -23.25 13.63 -4.88
C LEU A 138 -23.96 13.84 -6.22
N HIS A 139 -24.59 12.81 -6.78
CA HIS A 139 -25.36 12.88 -8.02
C HIS A 139 -26.54 13.85 -7.89
N GLU A 140 -27.29 13.80 -6.78
CA GLU A 140 -28.39 14.74 -6.50
C GLU A 140 -27.92 16.21 -6.45
N ASN A 141 -26.64 16.45 -6.16
CA ASN A 141 -26.03 17.78 -6.11
C ASN A 141 -25.21 18.12 -7.37
N GLY A 142 -25.39 17.38 -8.46
CA GLY A 142 -24.74 17.63 -9.75
C GLY A 142 -23.24 17.35 -9.74
N ILE A 143 -22.81 16.37 -8.94
CA ILE A 143 -21.45 15.82 -8.96
C ILE A 143 -21.59 14.37 -9.39
N THR A 144 -21.48 14.13 -10.70
CA THR A 144 -21.76 12.85 -11.35
C THR A 144 -20.51 12.17 -11.91
N ASP A 145 -19.40 12.91 -12.02
CA ASP A 145 -18.15 12.38 -12.53
C ASP A 145 -16.91 12.87 -11.76
N PHE A 146 -15.76 12.27 -12.08
CA PHE A 146 -14.50 12.59 -11.43
C PHE A 146 -14.07 14.05 -11.68
N SER A 147 -14.39 14.62 -12.84
CA SER A 147 -14.03 15.99 -13.18
C SER A 147 -14.80 16.98 -12.32
N GLU A 148 -16.11 16.77 -12.18
CA GLU A 148 -16.99 17.58 -11.34
C GLU A 148 -16.61 17.50 -9.86
N LEU A 149 -16.24 16.31 -9.38
CA LEU A 149 -15.81 16.09 -8.00
C LEU A 149 -14.43 16.73 -7.74
N ALA A 150 -13.48 16.60 -8.68
CA ALA A 150 -12.16 17.21 -8.59
C ALA A 150 -12.21 18.74 -8.56
N ALA A 151 -13.19 19.33 -9.23
CA ALA A 151 -13.39 20.79 -9.26
C ALA A 151 -14.00 21.35 -7.95
N LYS A 152 -14.49 20.51 -7.03
CA LYS A 152 -15.04 20.99 -5.75
C LYS A 152 -13.94 21.26 -4.73
N ASN A 153 -14.18 22.22 -3.86
CA ASN A 153 -13.39 22.40 -2.65
C ASN A 153 -14.00 21.56 -1.50
N PRO A 154 -13.22 21.21 -0.46
CA PRO A 154 -13.73 20.46 0.69
C PRO A 154 -14.86 21.15 1.47
N GLU A 155 -14.85 22.49 1.50
CA GLU A 155 -15.85 23.30 2.20
C GLU A 155 -17.24 23.16 1.57
N ASN A 156 -17.34 23.31 0.24
CA ASN A 156 -18.58 23.13 -0.51
C ASN A 156 -19.08 21.69 -0.39
N LEU A 157 -18.18 20.70 -0.41
CA LEU A 157 -18.55 19.31 -0.16
C LEU A 157 -19.13 19.15 1.24
N ARG A 158 -18.50 19.74 2.26
CA ARG A 158 -19.01 19.72 3.63
C ARG A 158 -20.38 20.37 3.75
N GLU A 159 -20.62 21.49 3.07
CA GLU A 159 -21.93 22.14 3.01
C GLU A 159 -23.01 21.24 2.41
N ILE A 160 -22.69 20.52 1.33
CA ILE A 160 -23.59 19.51 0.74
C ILE A 160 -23.91 18.43 1.78
N LEU A 161 -22.89 17.85 2.41
CA LEU A 161 -23.05 16.77 3.39
C LEU A 161 -23.92 17.19 4.58
N ASN A 162 -23.77 18.42 5.07
CA ASN A 162 -24.53 18.94 6.20
C ASN A 162 -26.05 18.99 5.93
N LYS A 163 -26.49 19.09 4.67
CA LYS A 163 -27.92 19.09 4.30
C LYS A 163 -28.60 17.74 4.54
N TYR A 164 -27.84 16.65 4.56
CA TYR A 164 -28.38 15.27 4.64
C TYR A 164 -28.36 14.69 6.07
N GLY A 165 -28.04 15.52 7.07
CA GLY A 165 -28.15 15.21 8.50
C GLY A 165 -26.86 14.73 9.17
N ASP A 166 -26.92 14.58 10.50
CA ASP A 166 -25.74 14.35 11.35
C ASP A 166 -24.95 13.08 11.01
N LYS A 167 -25.60 12.07 10.42
CA LYS A 167 -24.95 10.82 10.02
C LYS A 167 -23.81 11.00 9.01
N TYR A 168 -23.81 12.09 8.25
CA TYR A 168 -22.76 12.38 7.27
C TYR A 168 -21.63 13.25 7.84
N ARG A 169 -21.76 13.79 9.07
CA ARG A 169 -20.72 14.61 9.70
C ARG A 169 -19.44 13.85 10.04
N ILE A 170 -19.55 12.53 10.19
CA ILE A 170 -18.40 11.66 10.45
C ILE A 170 -17.53 11.45 9.21
N ILE A 171 -18.07 11.74 8.04
CA ILE A 171 -17.39 11.55 6.75
C ILE A 171 -16.57 12.80 6.46
N ASP A 172 -15.29 12.60 6.16
CA ASP A 172 -14.39 13.69 5.80
C ASP A 172 -14.19 13.77 4.27
N PRO A 173 -14.70 14.83 3.59
CA PRO A 173 -14.54 14.99 2.15
C PRO A 173 -13.19 15.60 1.73
N ASN A 174 -12.30 15.92 2.67
CA ASN A 174 -11.04 16.64 2.39
C ASN A 174 -10.19 16.01 1.27
N THR A 175 -10.16 14.68 1.20
CA THR A 175 -9.32 13.94 0.24
C THR A 175 -10.04 13.63 -1.08
N TRP A 176 -11.37 13.85 -1.17
CA TRP A 176 -12.16 13.44 -2.33
C TRP A 176 -11.78 14.18 -3.62
N PRO A 177 -11.60 15.52 -3.63
CA PRO A 177 -11.23 16.22 -4.85
C PRO A 177 -9.87 15.77 -5.40
N GLN A 178 -8.89 15.54 -4.53
CA GLN A 178 -7.57 15.08 -4.93
C GLN A 178 -7.63 13.67 -5.53
N GLN A 179 -8.32 12.74 -4.87
CA GLN A 179 -8.51 11.38 -5.40
C GLN A 179 -9.25 11.40 -6.74
N ALA A 180 -10.28 12.25 -6.88
CA ALA A 180 -11.03 12.40 -8.12
C ALA A 180 -10.19 12.98 -9.26
N SER A 181 -9.29 13.93 -8.97
CA SER A 181 -8.33 14.45 -9.96
C SER A 181 -7.43 13.33 -10.50
N LEU A 182 -6.88 12.50 -9.62
CA LEU A 182 -6.04 11.36 -10.02
C LEU A 182 -6.82 10.36 -10.90
N ALA A 183 -8.08 10.07 -10.53
CA ALA A 183 -8.95 9.21 -11.34
C ALA A 183 -9.28 9.82 -12.71
N ASN A 184 -9.58 11.12 -12.75
CA ASN A 184 -9.86 11.86 -13.99
C ASN A 184 -8.64 11.85 -14.94
N ASP A 185 -7.46 12.02 -14.37
CA ASP A 185 -6.19 12.08 -15.12
C ASP A 185 -5.64 10.68 -15.44
N ARG A 186 -6.36 9.62 -15.05
CA ARG A 186 -5.99 8.20 -15.22
C ARG A 186 -4.67 7.83 -14.55
N GLN A 187 -4.32 8.56 -13.49
CA GLN A 187 -3.16 8.32 -12.62
C GLN A 187 -3.51 7.26 -11.57
N TRP A 188 -3.81 6.04 -12.04
CA TRP A 188 -4.33 4.97 -11.19
C TRP A 188 -3.34 4.50 -10.13
N ASN A 189 -2.05 4.47 -10.45
CA ASN A 189 -1.01 4.01 -9.52
C ASN A 189 -0.82 5.03 -8.39
N GLU A 190 -0.88 6.31 -8.73
CA GLU A 190 -0.83 7.43 -7.79
C GLU A 190 -2.08 7.42 -6.90
N LEU A 191 -3.26 7.12 -7.45
CA LEU A 191 -4.49 6.95 -6.67
C LEU A 191 -4.40 5.78 -5.69
N ILE A 192 -3.90 4.63 -6.14
CA ILE A 192 -3.66 3.46 -5.26
C ILE A 192 -2.68 3.83 -4.15
N THR A 193 -1.58 4.48 -4.50
CA THR A 193 -0.55 4.91 -3.54
C THR A 193 -1.13 5.85 -2.51
N LEU A 194 -1.90 6.85 -2.95
CA LEU A 194 -2.59 7.77 -2.06
C LEU A 194 -3.54 7.01 -1.11
N GLN A 195 -4.41 6.16 -1.62
CA GLN A 195 -5.37 5.39 -0.81
C GLN A 195 -4.69 4.45 0.18
N LYS A 196 -3.54 3.86 -0.17
CA LYS A 196 -2.75 3.06 0.78
C LYS A 196 -2.14 3.87 1.92
N THR A 197 -2.08 5.20 1.80
CA THR A 197 -1.65 6.08 2.90
C THR A 197 -2.81 6.65 3.72
N LEU A 198 -4.05 6.54 3.20
CA LEU A 198 -5.25 7.00 3.89
C LEU A 198 -5.80 5.88 4.76
N ASP A 199 -6.37 6.25 5.91
CA ASP A 199 -7.14 5.35 6.75
C ASP A 199 -8.62 5.74 6.68
N THR A 200 -9.44 4.93 6.00
CA THR A 200 -10.87 5.18 5.76
C THR A 200 -11.17 6.51 5.04
N GLY A 201 -10.20 7.02 4.27
CA GLY A 201 -10.28 8.27 3.51
C GLY A 201 -9.79 9.49 4.28
N ARG A 202 -9.35 9.33 5.53
CA ARG A 202 -8.72 10.38 6.33
C ARG A 202 -7.22 10.45 6.08
N SER A 203 -6.67 11.67 6.04
CA SER A 203 -5.24 11.94 5.86
C SER A 203 -4.47 12.13 7.17
N ASP A 204 -5.15 12.16 8.31
CA ASP A 204 -4.56 12.37 9.65
C ASP A 204 -4.18 11.07 10.37
N THR A 205 -4.60 9.92 9.84
CA THR A 205 -4.25 8.58 10.32
C THR A 205 -3.45 7.81 9.26
N ALA A 206 -2.35 7.19 9.68
CA ALA A 206 -1.46 6.42 8.81
C ALA A 206 -1.76 4.92 8.92
N THR A 207 -1.92 4.24 7.79
CA THR A 207 -2.02 2.78 7.74
C THR A 207 -0.66 2.13 7.49
N ASP A 208 -0.60 0.81 7.61
CA ASP A 208 0.59 0.00 7.35
C ASP A 208 0.97 -0.10 5.86
N GLY A 209 0.15 0.46 4.97
CA GLY A 209 0.33 0.43 3.51
C GLY A 209 0.26 -0.98 2.90
N LEU A 210 -0.04 -2.00 3.70
CA LEU A 210 -0.09 -3.42 3.30
C LEU A 210 -1.50 -3.85 2.88
N THR A 211 -2.51 -3.13 3.36
CA THR A 211 -3.91 -3.39 2.98
C THR A 211 -4.19 -2.86 1.57
N ASP A 212 -4.95 -3.62 0.77
CA ASP A 212 -5.41 -3.14 -0.54
C ASP A 212 -6.14 -1.80 -0.43
N SER A 213 -5.83 -0.91 -1.37
CA SER A 213 -6.59 0.31 -1.61
C SER A 213 -8.03 0.00 -2.00
N LYS A 214 -8.91 1.00 -1.89
CA LYS A 214 -10.30 0.84 -2.31
C LYS A 214 -10.42 0.57 -3.80
N LEU A 215 -9.58 1.21 -4.61
CA LEU A 215 -9.52 0.95 -6.05
C LEU A 215 -9.09 -0.50 -6.34
N GLU A 216 -8.04 -1.02 -5.69
CA GLU A 216 -7.62 -2.42 -5.85
C GLU A 216 -8.73 -3.38 -5.44
N LYS A 217 -9.36 -3.17 -4.27
CA LYS A 217 -10.49 -3.98 -3.81
C LYS A 217 -11.63 -4.00 -4.83
N TRP A 218 -11.95 -2.84 -5.41
CA TRP A 218 -12.99 -2.72 -6.42
C TRP A 218 -12.59 -3.47 -7.71
N LEU A 219 -11.37 -3.29 -8.20
CA LEU A 219 -10.85 -3.96 -9.41
C LEU A 219 -10.77 -5.48 -9.25
N ILE A 220 -10.40 -5.96 -8.06
CA ILE A 220 -10.39 -7.39 -7.71
C ILE A 220 -11.82 -7.93 -7.73
N LYS A 221 -12.76 -7.22 -7.06
CA LYS A 221 -14.18 -7.61 -7.07
C LYS A 221 -14.78 -7.61 -8.47
N ALA A 222 -14.32 -6.73 -9.35
CA ALA A 222 -14.74 -6.67 -10.74
C ALA A 222 -14.02 -7.70 -11.65
N GLY A 223 -13.08 -8.49 -11.11
CA GLY A 223 -12.32 -9.50 -11.86
C GLY A 223 -11.28 -8.93 -12.84
N ILE A 224 -10.95 -7.65 -12.72
CA ILE A 224 -10.05 -6.92 -13.63
C ILE A 224 -8.60 -7.03 -13.14
N LEU A 225 -8.41 -6.90 -11.84
CA LEU A 225 -7.12 -7.05 -11.19
C LEU A 225 -7.07 -8.39 -10.47
N ARG A 226 -6.03 -9.17 -10.72
CA ARG A 226 -5.73 -10.32 -9.87
C ARG A 226 -4.98 -9.79 -8.64
N ARG A 227 -5.47 -10.14 -7.45
CA ARG A 227 -4.87 -9.78 -6.16
C ARG A 227 -3.40 -10.21 -6.08
N TRP A 228 -3.10 -11.35 -6.69
CA TRP A 228 -1.78 -11.96 -6.69
C TRP A 228 -1.26 -12.05 -8.11
N VAL A 229 0.02 -11.70 -8.28
CA VAL A 229 0.75 -12.01 -9.52
C VAL A 229 0.86 -13.53 -9.62
N GLN A 230 0.96 -14.06 -10.84
CA GLN A 230 1.16 -15.49 -11.04
C GLN A 230 2.34 -15.97 -10.20
N ASP A 231 2.14 -17.05 -9.44
CA ASP A 231 3.14 -17.68 -8.59
C ASP A 231 3.60 -16.86 -7.37
N ASP A 232 2.90 -15.76 -7.05
CA ASP A 232 3.09 -15.04 -5.78
C ASP A 232 2.58 -15.91 -4.61
N LEU A 233 3.51 -16.46 -3.82
CA LEU A 233 3.19 -17.42 -2.76
C LEU A 233 2.51 -16.76 -1.56
N LYS A 234 2.51 -15.42 -1.46
CA LYS A 234 1.73 -14.71 -0.43
C LYS A 234 0.22 -14.83 -0.68
N ALA A 235 -0.20 -15.38 -1.83
CA ALA A 235 -1.56 -15.85 -2.06
C ALA A 235 -2.05 -16.90 -1.06
N ILE A 236 -1.12 -17.58 -0.39
CA ILE A 236 -1.36 -18.67 0.54
C ILE A 236 -1.38 -18.12 1.97
N GLU A 237 -2.50 -18.31 2.66
CA GLU A 237 -2.66 -17.88 4.05
C GLU A 237 -1.62 -18.59 4.94
N GLY A 238 -0.82 -17.78 5.65
CA GLY A 238 0.32 -18.23 6.44
C GLY A 238 1.69 -17.97 5.81
N ILE A 239 1.75 -17.61 4.52
CA ILE A 239 2.99 -17.25 3.82
C ILE A 239 3.14 -15.72 3.74
N GLY A 240 4.02 -15.16 4.59
CA GLY A 240 4.43 -13.77 4.51
C GLY A 240 5.65 -13.55 3.60
N PRO A 241 6.05 -12.29 3.31
CA PRO A 241 7.16 -11.98 2.39
C PRO A 241 8.49 -12.67 2.73
N LYS A 242 8.78 -12.88 4.01
CA LYS A 242 10.00 -13.58 4.44
C LYS A 242 9.90 -15.10 4.27
N ILE A 243 8.72 -15.69 4.42
CA ILE A 243 8.52 -17.12 4.18
C ILE A 243 8.58 -17.40 2.68
N GLU A 244 7.93 -16.57 1.86
CA GLU A 244 8.02 -16.64 0.40
C GLU A 244 9.48 -16.63 -0.07
N GLN A 245 10.29 -15.69 0.42
CA GLN A 245 11.72 -15.64 0.08
C GLN A 245 12.46 -16.94 0.43
N LEU A 246 12.20 -17.53 1.61
CA LEU A 246 12.84 -18.79 2.03
C LEU A 246 12.45 -19.96 1.13
N LEU A 247 11.18 -20.02 0.74
CA LEU A 247 10.69 -21.05 -0.18
C LEU A 247 11.31 -20.88 -1.57
N HIS A 248 11.44 -19.64 -2.06
CA HIS A 248 12.12 -19.34 -3.31
C HIS A 248 13.60 -19.76 -3.27
N ASP A 249 14.31 -19.46 -2.18
CA ASP A 249 15.70 -19.85 -1.98
C ASP A 249 15.86 -21.38 -1.95
N ALA A 250 14.82 -22.11 -1.52
CA ALA A 250 14.73 -23.57 -1.56
C ALA A 250 14.23 -24.14 -2.90
N GLY A 251 14.01 -23.30 -3.93
CA GLY A 251 13.55 -23.71 -5.26
C GLY A 251 12.03 -23.91 -5.38
N ILE A 252 11.26 -23.55 -4.35
CA ILE A 252 9.80 -23.62 -4.33
C ILE A 252 9.28 -22.22 -4.66
N SER A 253 9.21 -21.88 -5.95
CA SER A 253 8.85 -20.53 -6.43
C SER A 253 7.56 -20.45 -7.23
N THR A 254 6.76 -21.52 -7.26
CA THR A 254 5.49 -21.56 -8.00
C THR A 254 4.39 -22.16 -7.14
N TRP A 255 3.14 -21.76 -7.38
CA TRP A 255 2.00 -22.40 -6.70
C TRP A 255 1.98 -23.90 -6.99
N ARG A 256 2.33 -24.28 -8.23
CA ARG A 256 2.39 -25.68 -8.63
C ARG A 256 3.49 -26.45 -7.88
N SER A 257 4.70 -25.90 -7.74
CA SER A 257 5.76 -26.56 -6.99
C SER A 257 5.45 -26.64 -5.50
N LEU A 258 4.87 -25.59 -4.91
CA LEU A 258 4.43 -25.60 -3.52
C LEU A 258 3.34 -26.66 -3.28
N SER A 259 2.38 -26.81 -4.21
CA SER A 259 1.32 -27.82 -4.12
C SER A 259 1.83 -29.27 -4.17
N GLN A 260 2.97 -29.49 -4.81
CA GLN A 260 3.60 -30.80 -4.97
C GLN A 260 4.65 -31.09 -3.89
N THR A 261 5.06 -30.07 -3.12
CA THR A 261 6.02 -30.22 -2.04
C THR A 261 5.31 -30.77 -0.80
N SER A 262 5.88 -31.79 -0.19
CA SER A 262 5.32 -32.36 1.04
C SER A 262 5.39 -31.36 2.20
N VAL A 263 4.39 -31.40 3.09
CA VAL A 263 4.36 -30.59 4.31
C VAL A 263 5.66 -30.75 5.12
N THR A 264 6.20 -31.97 5.18
CA THR A 264 7.47 -32.27 5.85
C THR A 264 8.65 -31.53 5.21
N ALA A 265 8.78 -31.55 3.89
CA ALA A 265 9.87 -30.84 3.20
C ALA A 265 9.76 -29.32 3.37
N ILE A 266 8.53 -28.77 3.34
CA ILE A 266 8.30 -27.35 3.63
C ILE A 266 8.74 -27.02 5.07
N GLN A 267 8.35 -27.85 6.05
CA GLN A 267 8.74 -27.68 7.45
C GLN A 267 10.26 -27.74 7.66
N GLU A 268 10.96 -28.62 6.92
CA GLU A 268 12.43 -28.70 6.94
C GLU A 268 13.07 -27.38 6.48
N VAL A 269 12.58 -26.79 5.39
CA VAL A 269 13.03 -25.47 4.90
C VAL A 269 12.83 -24.39 5.96
N LEU A 270 11.64 -24.33 6.56
CA LEU A 270 11.32 -23.35 7.61
C LEU A 270 12.21 -23.53 8.85
N THR A 271 12.47 -24.78 9.24
CA THR A 271 13.29 -25.09 10.42
C THR A 271 14.76 -24.75 10.18
N ALA A 272 15.29 -25.03 8.99
CA ALA A 272 16.65 -24.68 8.59
C ALA A 272 16.89 -23.17 8.58
N ALA A 273 15.85 -22.37 8.30
CA ALA A 273 15.91 -20.91 8.31
C ALA A 273 15.91 -20.27 9.71
N GLY A 274 15.69 -21.07 10.76
CA GLY A 274 15.79 -20.66 12.17
C GLY A 274 14.48 -20.72 12.96
N SER A 275 14.60 -20.69 14.29
CA SER A 275 13.49 -20.93 15.23
C SER A 275 12.27 -20.03 15.04
N ARG A 276 12.46 -18.80 14.54
CA ARG A 276 11.35 -17.86 14.28
C ARG A 276 10.38 -18.34 13.20
N PHE A 277 10.87 -19.08 12.20
CA PHE A 277 10.05 -19.57 11.08
C PHE A 277 9.54 -20.99 11.32
N ALA A 278 10.24 -21.76 12.16
CA ALA A 278 9.82 -23.09 12.58
C ALA A 278 8.44 -23.13 13.27
N LEU A 279 7.97 -21.99 13.79
CA LEU A 279 6.65 -21.83 14.39
C LEU A 279 5.51 -21.74 13.37
N ALA A 280 5.80 -21.47 12.10
CA ALA A 280 4.80 -21.48 11.04
C ALA A 280 4.32 -22.92 10.79
N ASP A 281 3.05 -23.04 10.42
CA ASP A 281 2.39 -24.33 10.20
C ASP A 281 2.04 -24.48 8.71
N PRO A 282 2.79 -25.31 7.95
CA PRO A 282 2.60 -25.46 6.53
C PRO A 282 1.50 -26.46 6.14
N ALA A 283 0.75 -27.02 7.11
CA ALA A 283 -0.18 -28.12 6.87
C ALA A 283 -1.19 -27.85 5.74
N THR A 284 -1.68 -26.62 5.62
CA THR A 284 -2.68 -26.24 4.61
C THR A 284 -2.08 -25.66 3.33
N TRP A 285 -0.78 -25.30 3.33
CA TRP A 285 -0.17 -24.55 2.23
C TRP A 285 -0.20 -25.30 0.89
N PRO A 286 0.11 -26.61 0.81
CA PRO A 286 0.04 -27.34 -0.46
C PRO A 286 -1.36 -27.33 -1.07
N LYS A 287 -2.41 -27.43 -0.25
CA LYS A 287 -3.79 -27.45 -0.74
C LYS A 287 -4.23 -26.10 -1.26
N GLN A 288 -3.93 -25.03 -0.53
CA GLN A 288 -4.16 -23.66 -0.98
C GLN A 288 -3.41 -23.39 -2.30
N ALA A 289 -2.16 -23.84 -2.39
CA ALA A 289 -1.31 -23.66 -3.57
C ALA A 289 -1.85 -24.44 -4.78
N GLU A 290 -2.43 -25.63 -4.59
CA GLU A 290 -3.10 -26.36 -5.65
C GLU A 290 -4.27 -25.57 -6.23
N LEU A 291 -5.14 -25.01 -5.37
CA LEU A 291 -6.28 -24.19 -5.79
C LEU A 291 -5.83 -22.93 -6.53
N ALA A 292 -4.78 -22.26 -6.04
CA ALA A 292 -4.17 -21.11 -6.71
C ALA A 292 -3.61 -21.49 -8.09
N ALA A 293 -2.86 -22.59 -8.17
CA ALA A 293 -2.24 -23.08 -9.40
C ALA A 293 -3.29 -23.50 -10.47
N ASP A 294 -4.45 -24.01 -10.03
CA ASP A 294 -5.58 -24.36 -10.89
C ASP A 294 -6.45 -23.13 -11.26
N GLY A 295 -6.15 -21.96 -10.70
CA GLY A 295 -6.94 -20.74 -10.90
C GLY A 295 -8.31 -20.77 -10.24
N LYS A 296 -8.54 -21.66 -9.27
CA LYS A 296 -9.79 -21.83 -8.52
C LYS A 296 -9.86 -20.84 -7.36
N TRP A 297 -9.87 -19.56 -7.69
CA TRP A 297 -9.79 -18.46 -6.70
C TRP A 297 -10.99 -18.40 -5.76
N ASP A 298 -12.20 -18.70 -6.26
CA ASP A 298 -13.40 -18.74 -5.42
C ASP A 298 -13.35 -19.89 -4.41
N GLU A 299 -12.87 -21.07 -4.83
CA GLU A 299 -12.66 -22.21 -3.93
C GLU A 299 -11.54 -21.95 -2.93
N LEU A 300 -10.46 -21.28 -3.35
CA LEU A 300 -9.37 -20.87 -2.46
C LEU A 300 -9.88 -19.90 -1.39
N GLN A 301 -10.65 -18.88 -1.77
CA GLN A 301 -11.22 -17.93 -0.83
C GLN A 301 -12.15 -18.64 0.17
N ALA A 302 -13.05 -19.49 -0.32
CA ALA A 302 -13.95 -20.25 0.55
C ALA A 302 -13.19 -21.18 1.52
N TYR A 303 -12.09 -21.77 1.05
CA TYR A 303 -11.22 -22.58 1.91
C TYR A 303 -10.54 -21.72 2.98
N GLN A 304 -9.96 -20.57 2.61
CA GLN A 304 -9.33 -19.61 3.54
C GLN A 304 -10.32 -19.07 4.58
N ASP A 305 -11.55 -18.75 4.19
CA ASP A 305 -12.60 -18.31 5.12
C ASP A 305 -12.94 -19.38 6.18
N PHE A 306 -12.75 -20.66 5.85
CA PHE A 306 -12.94 -21.77 6.78
C PHE A 306 -11.76 -21.90 7.76
N LEU A 307 -10.54 -21.52 7.37
CA LEU A 307 -9.34 -21.61 8.20
C LEU A 307 -9.39 -20.62 9.38
N ASN A 308 -8.51 -20.86 10.36
CA ASN A 308 -8.20 -19.96 11.46
C ASN A 308 -6.70 -19.64 11.41
N ALA A 309 -6.34 -18.52 10.79
CA ALA A 309 -4.95 -18.11 10.59
C ALA A 309 -4.11 -19.19 9.88
N GLY A 310 -4.66 -19.77 8.81
CA GLY A 310 -4.01 -20.79 7.98
C GLY A 310 -4.11 -22.22 8.54
N LYS A 311 -4.80 -22.44 9.67
CA LYS A 311 -5.00 -23.76 10.28
C LYS A 311 -6.45 -24.21 10.12
N GLU A 312 -6.66 -25.50 9.90
CA GLU A 312 -8.02 -26.05 9.92
C GLU A 312 -8.64 -25.87 11.33
N LYS A 313 -9.91 -25.47 11.37
CA LYS A 313 -10.66 -25.26 12.61
C LYS A 313 -10.96 -26.55 13.35
#